data_AF-A0A2E8PP60-F1
#
_entry.id   AF-A0A2E8PP60-F1
#
_cell.length_a   1.000
_cell.length_b   1.000
_cell.length_c   1.000
_cell.angle_alpha   90.00
_cell.angle_beta   90.00
_cell.angle_gamma   90.00
#
_symmetry.space_group_name_H-M   'P 1'
#
loop_
_entity.id
_entity.type
_entity.pdbx_description
1 polymer ?
#
loop_
_entity_poly.entity_id
_entity_poly.type
_entity_poly.pdbx_seq_one_letter_code
_entity_poly.pdbx_strand_id
1 'polypeptide(L)'
;MNQDEVIAKIELAFQGVPQPSEITLHVAEAHDNYDYGQDSEHRKKDFQGPWQEVPEEHIENCQCALTYLDPVGFRFYLPAFMVWYLRHYKNSNKVKLDNALYALETYSGEPRMEQYKQEKFSLFNSDQLAACAAFVAFLADDRSGMTDEEFAERIYYDYWYKYH
;
A
#
# COMPACT_ATOMS: atom_id res chain seq x y z
N MET A 1 -2.68 18.50 -5.31
CA MET A 1 -3.91 18.13 -4.60
C MET A 1 -3.65 18.28 -3.11
N ASN A 2 -4.65 18.61 -2.31
CA ASN A 2 -4.53 18.52 -0.85
C ASN A 2 -4.74 17.07 -0.36
N GLN A 3 -4.49 16.82 0.92
CA GLN A 3 -4.56 15.48 1.52
C GLN A 3 -5.94 14.81 1.33
N ASP A 4 -7.03 15.55 1.58
CA ASP A 4 -8.39 15.02 1.50
C ASP A 4 -8.79 14.68 0.06
N GLU A 5 -8.34 15.48 -0.92
CA GLU A 5 -8.52 15.22 -2.34
C GLU A 5 -7.81 13.92 -2.77
N VAL A 6 -6.62 13.66 -2.25
CA VAL A 6 -5.87 12.43 -2.55
C VAL A 6 -6.57 11.21 -1.93
N ILE A 7 -7.02 11.32 -0.67
CA ILE A 7 -7.80 10.26 -0.01
C ILE A 7 -9.06 9.93 -0.82
N ALA A 8 -9.84 10.94 -1.21
CA ALA A 8 -11.06 10.75 -2.00
C ALA A 8 -10.77 10.09 -3.36
N LYS A 9 -9.67 10.45 -4.02
CA LYS A 9 -9.23 9.81 -5.28
C LYS A 9 -8.88 8.33 -5.07
N ILE A 10 -8.18 7.99 -4.00
CA ILE A 10 -7.87 6.60 -3.65
C ILE A 10 -9.16 5.82 -3.36
N GLU A 11 -10.05 6.37 -2.53
CA GLU A 11 -11.32 5.73 -2.18
C GLU A 11 -12.17 5.40 -3.41
N LEU A 12 -12.26 6.34 -4.35
CA LEU A 12 -13.00 6.15 -5.60
C LEU A 12 -12.32 5.13 -6.53
N ALA A 13 -11.00 5.23 -6.74
CA ALA A 13 -10.27 4.36 -7.67
C ALA A 13 -10.26 2.89 -7.24
N PHE A 14 -10.27 2.63 -5.93
CA PHE A 14 -10.28 1.28 -5.36
C PHE A 14 -11.66 0.83 -4.88
N GLN A 15 -12.73 1.57 -5.19
CA GLN A 15 -14.08 1.19 -4.81
C GLN A 15 -14.46 -0.19 -5.37
N GLY A 16 -14.97 -1.07 -4.50
CA GLY A 16 -15.46 -2.39 -4.90
C GLY A 16 -14.37 -3.40 -5.28
N VAL A 17 -13.10 -3.13 -4.98
CA VAL A 17 -12.03 -4.13 -5.15
C VAL A 17 -12.35 -5.38 -4.30
N PRO A 18 -12.27 -6.59 -4.88
CA PRO A 18 -12.60 -7.82 -4.18
C PRO A 18 -11.59 -8.12 -3.07
N GLN A 19 -12.11 -8.62 -1.95
CA GLN A 19 -11.31 -9.11 -0.84
C GLN A 19 -10.53 -10.39 -1.25
N PRO A 20 -9.24 -10.52 -0.91
CA PRO A 20 -8.45 -11.71 -1.24
C PRO A 20 -8.90 -12.95 -0.45
N SER A 21 -8.77 -14.12 -1.07
CA SER A 21 -9.00 -15.43 -0.43
C SER A 21 -7.70 -16.14 -0.04
N GLU A 22 -6.67 -16.05 -0.89
CA GLU A 22 -5.42 -16.81 -0.74
C GLU A 22 -4.51 -16.17 0.30
N ILE A 23 -3.87 -15.05 -0.04
CA ILE A 23 -2.96 -14.34 0.86
C ILE A 23 -3.68 -13.10 1.42
N THR A 24 -4.23 -13.25 2.62
CA THR A 24 -4.88 -12.17 3.38
C THR A 24 -3.87 -11.43 4.27
N LEU A 25 -4.27 -10.34 4.93
CA LEU A 25 -3.33 -9.44 5.61
C LEU A 25 -2.52 -10.13 6.71
N HIS A 26 -3.17 -10.85 7.62
CA HIS A 26 -2.47 -11.56 8.70
C HIS A 26 -1.70 -12.78 8.18
N VAL A 27 -2.13 -13.39 7.06
CA VAL A 27 -1.36 -14.47 6.41
C VAL A 27 -0.05 -13.92 5.84
N ALA A 28 -0.12 -12.79 5.13
CA ALA A 28 1.06 -12.12 4.59
C ALA A 28 2.04 -11.71 5.69
N GLU A 29 1.54 -11.16 6.80
CA GLU A 29 2.38 -10.83 7.96
C GLU A 29 3.02 -12.08 8.59
N ALA A 30 2.29 -13.20 8.65
CA ALA A 30 2.83 -14.46 9.15
C ALA A 30 3.93 -15.03 8.25
N HIS A 31 3.82 -14.86 6.93
CA HIS A 31 4.83 -15.31 5.97
C HIS A 31 6.16 -14.56 6.12
N ASP A 32 6.12 -13.28 6.49
CA ASP A 32 7.32 -12.51 6.90
C ASP A 32 8.00 -13.13 8.13
N ASN A 33 7.18 -13.61 9.08
CA ASN A 33 7.63 -14.33 10.27
C ASN A 33 7.97 -15.83 10.01
N TYR A 34 8.06 -16.24 8.74
CA TYR A 34 8.31 -17.61 8.30
C TYR A 34 7.26 -18.65 8.73
N ASP A 35 6.06 -18.22 9.10
CA ASP A 35 4.96 -19.11 9.48
C ASP A 35 4.01 -19.38 8.30
N TYR A 36 4.44 -20.32 7.44
CA TYR A 36 3.68 -20.77 6.26
C TYR A 36 2.72 -21.94 6.56
N GLY A 37 2.69 -22.42 7.81
CA GLY A 37 1.95 -23.63 8.19
C GLY A 37 0.56 -23.36 8.77
N GLN A 38 0.27 -22.11 9.10
CA GLN A 38 -0.90 -21.72 9.90
C GLN A 38 -1.80 -20.69 9.21
N ASP A 39 -1.75 -20.59 7.88
CA ASP A 39 -2.54 -19.64 7.09
C ASP A 39 -4.03 -19.63 7.47
N SER A 40 -4.61 -20.81 7.76
CA SER A 40 -6.00 -20.91 8.18
C SER A 40 -6.32 -20.24 9.52
N GLU A 41 -5.37 -20.22 10.46
CA GLU A 41 -5.53 -19.56 11.77
C GLU A 41 -5.29 -18.06 11.66
N HIS A 42 -4.30 -17.64 10.86
CA HIS A 42 -4.06 -16.22 10.60
C HIS A 42 -5.22 -15.59 9.85
N ARG A 43 -5.79 -16.27 8.85
CA ARG A 43 -6.95 -15.78 8.09
C ARG A 43 -8.19 -15.52 8.96
N LYS A 44 -8.36 -16.21 10.08
CA LYS A 44 -9.48 -15.97 11.02
C LYS A 44 -9.40 -14.60 11.71
N LYS A 45 -8.21 -13.99 11.76
CA LYS A 45 -7.99 -12.66 12.33
C LYS A 45 -8.35 -11.55 11.34
N ASP A 46 -8.43 -11.86 10.05
CA ASP A 46 -8.68 -10.86 9.03
C ASP A 46 -10.11 -10.37 9.04
N PHE A 47 -10.25 -9.03 8.99
CA PHE A 47 -11.51 -8.34 8.82
C PHE A 47 -12.22 -8.83 7.53
N GLN A 48 -13.54 -8.96 7.56
CA GLN A 48 -14.36 -9.35 6.40
C GLN A 48 -15.26 -8.18 6.01
N GLY A 49 -15.06 -7.64 4.80
CA GLY A 49 -15.78 -6.45 4.37
C GLY A 49 -15.01 -5.61 3.34
N PRO A 50 -15.45 -4.37 3.08
CA PRO A 50 -14.77 -3.47 2.17
C PRO A 50 -13.42 -3.02 2.75
N TRP A 51 -12.41 -2.80 1.90
CA TRP A 51 -11.06 -2.44 2.36
C TRP A 51 -11.03 -1.14 3.19
N GLN A 52 -11.97 -0.23 2.95
CA GLN A 52 -12.12 1.04 3.67
C GLN A 52 -12.38 0.85 5.17
N GLU A 53 -12.92 -0.31 5.55
CA GLU A 53 -13.30 -0.65 6.92
C GLU A 53 -12.28 -1.56 7.62
N VAL A 54 -11.14 -1.87 6.96
CA VAL A 54 -10.06 -2.61 7.61
C VAL A 54 -9.62 -1.83 8.87
N PRO A 55 -9.62 -2.46 10.07
CA PRO A 55 -9.26 -1.79 11.31
C PRO A 55 -7.85 -1.20 11.25
N GLU A 56 -7.68 0.02 11.78
CA GLU A 56 -6.36 0.66 11.84
C GLU A 56 -5.35 -0.21 12.60
N GLU A 57 -5.79 -0.91 13.65
CA GLU A 57 -4.94 -1.83 14.42
C GLU A 57 -4.41 -2.99 13.57
N HIS A 58 -5.14 -3.44 12.55
CA HIS A 58 -4.64 -4.48 11.65
C HIS A 58 -3.53 -3.93 10.77
N ILE A 59 -3.68 -2.70 10.27
CA ILE A 59 -2.66 -2.01 9.46
C ILE A 59 -1.39 -1.77 10.30
N GLU A 60 -1.55 -1.33 11.54
CA GLU A 60 -0.46 -1.07 12.49
C GLU A 60 0.28 -2.35 12.91
N ASN A 61 -0.43 -3.48 13.03
CA ASN A 61 0.15 -4.76 13.43
C ASN A 61 0.69 -5.60 12.25
N CYS A 62 0.37 -5.24 11.01
CA CYS A 62 0.74 -6.01 9.81
C CYS A 62 1.63 -5.19 8.85
N GLN A 63 2.77 -4.71 9.36
CA GLN A 63 3.61 -3.74 8.66
C GLN A 63 4.39 -4.33 7.49
N CYS A 64 4.69 -5.63 7.54
CA CYS A 64 5.44 -6.33 6.50
C CYS A 64 4.52 -6.94 5.43
N ALA A 65 3.23 -7.07 5.72
CA ALA A 65 2.26 -7.77 4.88
C ALA A 65 2.26 -7.32 3.41
N LEU A 66 2.37 -6.02 3.10
CA LEU A 66 2.37 -5.52 1.71
C LEU A 66 3.41 -6.22 0.82
N THR A 67 4.54 -6.66 1.39
CA THR A 67 5.59 -7.39 0.68
C THR A 67 5.15 -8.80 0.31
N TYR A 68 4.31 -9.48 1.09
CA TYR A 68 3.96 -10.89 0.89
C TYR A 68 2.62 -11.12 0.20
N LEU A 69 1.80 -10.08 0.06
CA LEU A 69 0.53 -10.18 -0.65
C LEU A 69 0.71 -10.58 -2.12
N ASP A 70 -0.20 -11.43 -2.58
CA ASP A 70 -0.42 -11.69 -4.01
C ASP A 70 -1.03 -10.45 -4.70
N PRO A 71 -1.15 -10.42 -6.05
CA PRO A 71 -1.71 -9.26 -6.75
C PRO A 71 -3.15 -8.89 -6.32
N VAL A 72 -3.98 -9.86 -5.89
CA VAL A 72 -5.36 -9.60 -5.46
C VAL A 72 -5.36 -8.91 -4.10
N GLY A 73 -4.61 -9.46 -3.15
CA GLY A 73 -4.46 -8.91 -1.81
C GLY A 73 -3.75 -7.58 -1.83
N PHE A 74 -2.73 -7.41 -2.67
CA PHE A 74 -2.03 -6.14 -2.83
C PHE A 74 -2.97 -5.05 -3.32
N ARG A 75 -3.80 -5.33 -4.34
CA ARG A 75 -4.82 -4.38 -4.83
C ARG A 75 -5.86 -4.03 -3.78
N PHE A 76 -6.19 -4.95 -2.86
CA PHE A 76 -7.16 -4.73 -1.80
C PHE A 76 -6.59 -3.95 -0.61
N TYR A 77 -5.40 -4.30 -0.11
CA TYR A 77 -4.85 -3.71 1.11
C TYR A 77 -3.99 -2.45 0.87
N LEU A 78 -3.31 -2.32 -0.27
CA LEU A 78 -2.53 -1.10 -0.58
C LEU A 78 -3.32 0.21 -0.38
N PRO A 79 -4.56 0.37 -0.87
CA PRO A 79 -5.32 1.61 -0.63
C PRO A 79 -5.63 1.85 0.85
N ALA A 80 -5.84 0.80 1.65
CA ALA A 80 -6.04 0.94 3.11
C ALA A 80 -4.77 1.50 3.77
N PHE A 81 -3.59 0.98 3.40
CA PHE A 81 -2.29 1.47 3.88
C PHE A 81 -2.02 2.92 3.44
N MET A 82 -2.31 3.27 2.17
CA MET A 82 -2.15 4.65 1.68
C MET A 82 -3.06 5.64 2.42
N VAL A 83 -4.33 5.28 2.64
CA VAL A 83 -5.28 6.15 3.37
C VAL A 83 -4.90 6.28 4.84
N TRP A 84 -4.49 5.19 5.49
CA TRP A 84 -3.96 5.23 6.86
C TRP A 84 -2.74 6.15 6.92
N TYR A 85 -1.80 6.02 5.98
CA TYR A 85 -0.60 6.84 5.90
C TYR A 85 -0.93 8.32 5.85
N LEU A 86 -1.77 8.73 4.89
CA LEU A 86 -2.15 10.13 4.72
C LEU A 86 -2.82 10.71 5.98
N ARG A 87 -3.59 9.90 6.72
CA ARG A 87 -4.25 10.34 7.96
C ARG A 87 -3.27 10.51 9.13
N HIS A 88 -2.16 9.76 9.15
CA HIS A 88 -1.33 9.60 10.35
C HIS A 88 0.14 9.97 10.21
N TYR A 89 0.68 10.19 9.00
CA TYR A 89 2.13 10.40 8.81
C TYR A 89 2.72 11.60 9.57
N LYS A 90 1.89 12.61 9.86
CA LYS A 90 2.27 13.79 10.68
C LYS A 90 2.09 13.59 12.19
N ASN A 91 1.51 12.46 12.62
CA ASN A 91 1.22 12.18 14.01
C ASN A 91 2.39 11.44 14.68
N SER A 92 3.17 12.15 15.48
CA SER A 92 4.34 11.60 16.18
C SER A 92 4.01 10.51 17.22
N ASN A 93 2.74 10.36 17.60
CA ASN A 93 2.30 9.32 18.55
C ASN A 93 1.87 8.03 17.84
N LYS A 94 1.80 8.03 16.50
CA LYS A 94 1.50 6.85 15.69
C LYS A 94 2.79 6.21 15.20
N VAL A 95 2.72 4.93 14.87
CA VAL A 95 3.86 4.23 14.27
C VAL A 95 4.17 4.83 12.91
N LYS A 96 5.45 5.01 12.57
CA LYS A 96 5.82 5.41 11.21
C LYS A 96 5.67 4.20 10.29
N LEU A 97 4.77 4.30 9.31
CA LEU A 97 4.46 3.22 8.36
C LEU A 97 4.79 3.64 6.93
N ASP A 98 6.06 3.87 6.63
CA ASP A 98 6.51 4.22 5.26
C ASP A 98 6.40 3.03 4.28
N ASN A 99 5.97 1.86 4.75
CA ASN A 99 5.74 0.66 3.94
C ASN A 99 4.77 0.89 2.77
N ALA A 100 3.76 1.76 2.92
CA ALA A 100 2.86 2.14 1.83
C ALA A 100 3.62 2.84 0.69
N LEU A 101 4.55 3.73 1.04
CA LEU A 101 5.40 4.44 0.08
C LEU A 101 6.44 3.50 -0.55
N TYR A 102 7.10 2.68 0.28
CA TYR A 102 8.11 1.72 -0.20
C TYR A 102 7.51 0.63 -1.09
N ALA A 103 6.27 0.21 -0.84
CA ALA A 103 5.55 -0.72 -1.71
C ALA A 103 5.29 -0.18 -3.13
N LEU A 104 5.38 1.14 -3.34
CA LEU A 104 5.19 1.80 -4.62
C LEU A 104 6.50 1.96 -5.40
N GLU A 105 7.64 1.55 -4.87
CA GLU A 105 8.88 1.54 -5.65
C GLU A 105 8.83 0.45 -6.71
N THR A 106 8.79 0.82 -7.98
CA THR A 106 8.70 -0.12 -9.11
C THR A 106 10.04 -0.46 -9.75
N TYR A 107 11.09 0.30 -9.45
CA TYR A 107 12.44 0.12 -10.01
C TYR A 107 13.42 -0.21 -8.89
N SER A 108 14.16 -1.30 -9.03
CA SER A 108 15.19 -1.72 -8.05
C SER A 108 16.56 -1.94 -8.69
N GLY A 109 16.70 -1.74 -10.00
CA GLY A 109 17.93 -2.04 -10.75
C GLY A 109 18.28 -3.54 -10.80
N GLU A 110 17.39 -4.40 -10.30
CA GLU A 110 17.54 -5.85 -10.26
C GLU A 110 16.37 -6.49 -11.01
N PRO A 111 16.61 -7.13 -12.17
CA PRO A 111 15.53 -7.53 -13.09
C PRO A 111 14.46 -8.43 -12.49
N ARG A 112 14.80 -9.32 -11.56
CA ARG A 112 13.78 -10.21 -10.95
C ARG A 112 12.83 -9.43 -10.05
N MET A 113 13.37 -8.48 -9.29
CA MET A 113 12.58 -7.63 -8.42
C MET A 113 11.71 -6.65 -9.22
N GLU A 114 12.19 -6.18 -10.38
CA GLU A 114 11.36 -5.39 -11.29
C GLU A 114 10.17 -6.19 -11.84
N GLN A 115 10.41 -7.43 -12.29
CA GLN A 115 9.32 -8.30 -12.76
C GLN A 115 8.31 -8.57 -11.63
N TYR A 116 8.79 -8.91 -10.45
CA TYR A 116 7.96 -9.14 -9.27
C TYR A 116 7.10 -7.91 -8.91
N LYS A 117 7.70 -6.72 -8.93
CA LYS A 117 7.00 -5.45 -8.67
C LYS A 117 5.95 -5.18 -9.75
N GLN A 118 6.26 -5.41 -11.03
CA GLN A 118 5.28 -5.27 -12.12
C GLN A 118 4.11 -6.25 -11.99
N GLU A 119 4.37 -7.49 -11.57
CA GLU A 119 3.34 -8.50 -11.34
C GLU A 119 2.35 -8.09 -10.23
N LYS A 120 2.81 -7.39 -9.18
CA LYS A 120 1.90 -6.86 -8.13
C LYS A 120 0.87 -5.87 -8.67
N PHE A 121 1.27 -5.03 -9.62
CA PHE A 121 0.38 -4.05 -10.24
C PHE A 121 -0.40 -4.61 -11.43
N SER A 122 -0.24 -5.90 -11.78
CA SER A 122 -0.86 -6.51 -12.97
C SER A 122 -2.40 -6.42 -13.01
N LEU A 123 -3.04 -6.27 -11.85
CA LEU A 123 -4.49 -6.17 -11.71
C LEU A 123 -5.00 -4.73 -11.61
N PHE A 124 -4.11 -3.73 -11.66
CA PHE A 124 -4.47 -2.33 -11.48
C PHE A 124 -4.98 -1.74 -12.79
N ASN A 125 -6.06 -0.99 -12.73
CA ASN A 125 -6.53 -0.18 -13.85
C ASN A 125 -5.86 1.21 -13.86
N SER A 126 -6.14 2.00 -14.90
CA SER A 126 -5.57 3.35 -15.03
C SER A 126 -5.90 4.28 -13.86
N ASP A 127 -7.12 4.18 -13.31
CA ASP A 127 -7.56 5.06 -12.22
C ASP A 127 -6.84 4.71 -10.91
N GLN A 128 -6.60 3.41 -10.67
CA GLN A 128 -5.84 2.91 -9.52
C GLN A 128 -4.37 3.31 -9.60
N LEU A 129 -3.75 3.21 -10.78
CA LEU A 129 -2.39 3.68 -11.00
C LEU A 129 -2.28 5.21 -10.82
N ALA A 130 -3.26 5.96 -11.33
CA ALA A 130 -3.31 7.41 -11.15
C ALA A 130 -3.54 7.82 -9.68
N ALA A 131 -4.27 7.02 -8.90
CA ALA A 131 -4.41 7.23 -7.46
C ALA A 131 -3.10 6.99 -6.70
N CYS A 132 -2.37 5.91 -7.03
CA CYS A 132 -1.02 5.69 -6.49
C CYS A 132 -0.07 6.84 -6.87
N ALA A 133 -0.12 7.34 -8.11
CA ALA A 133 0.70 8.46 -8.54
C ALA A 133 0.38 9.75 -7.77
N ALA A 134 -0.90 10.03 -7.52
CA ALA A 134 -1.31 11.18 -6.71
C ALA A 134 -0.84 11.09 -5.24
N PHE A 135 -0.85 9.88 -4.67
CA PHE A 135 -0.28 9.63 -3.34
C PHE A 135 1.22 9.93 -3.31
N VAL A 136 1.99 9.39 -4.25
CA VAL A 136 3.45 9.62 -4.31
C VAL A 136 3.76 11.10 -4.57
N ALA A 137 3.05 11.75 -5.50
CA ALA A 137 3.22 13.17 -5.81
C ALA A 137 2.96 14.05 -4.58
N PHE A 138 1.91 13.74 -3.81
CA PHE A 138 1.60 14.46 -2.57
C PHE A 138 2.72 14.37 -1.54
N LEU A 139 3.33 13.19 -1.36
CA LEU A 139 4.46 13.00 -0.45
C LEU A 139 5.76 13.62 -0.96
N ALA A 140 5.98 13.59 -2.28
CA ALA A 140 7.11 14.27 -2.93
C ALA A 140 7.05 15.80 -2.77
N ASP A 141 5.86 16.38 -2.63
CA ASP A 141 5.64 17.80 -2.38
C ASP A 141 5.63 18.17 -0.88
N ASP A 142 5.60 17.19 0.03
CA ASP A 142 5.61 17.45 1.46
C ASP A 142 6.99 17.99 1.90
N ARG A 143 6.98 19.08 2.68
CA ARG A 143 8.18 19.75 3.20
C ARG A 143 8.20 19.77 4.72
N SER A 144 7.44 18.88 5.37
CA SER A 144 7.32 18.84 6.82
C SER A 144 8.43 18.03 7.50
N GLY A 145 9.20 17.24 6.74
CA GLY A 145 10.22 16.32 7.26
C GLY A 145 9.62 15.13 8.03
N MET A 146 8.34 14.85 7.82
CA MET A 146 7.61 13.77 8.50
C MET A 146 7.49 12.49 7.66
N THR A 147 7.76 12.58 6.36
CA THR A 147 7.78 11.46 5.40
C THR A 147 9.21 11.26 4.90
N ASP A 148 9.44 10.25 4.08
CA ASP A 148 10.66 10.10 3.28
C ASP A 148 10.48 10.86 1.94
N GLU A 149 10.50 12.20 1.97
CA GLU A 149 10.20 13.02 0.79
C GLU A 149 11.21 12.83 -0.36
N GLU A 150 12.49 12.61 -0.05
CA GLU A 150 13.53 12.38 -1.04
C GLU A 150 13.27 11.07 -1.80
N PHE A 151 12.86 10.02 -1.08
CA PHE A 151 12.45 8.77 -1.70
C PHE A 151 11.20 8.94 -2.56
N ALA A 152 10.18 9.64 -2.05
CA ALA A 152 8.94 9.89 -2.79
C ALA A 152 9.20 10.65 -4.09
N GLU A 153 10.02 11.70 -4.05
CA GLU A 153 10.40 12.49 -5.24
C GLU A 153 11.13 11.61 -6.28
N ARG A 154 12.07 10.77 -5.82
CA ARG A 154 12.79 9.86 -6.71
C ARG A 154 11.84 8.90 -7.42
N ILE A 155 11.02 8.13 -6.67
CA ILE A 155 10.13 7.15 -7.30
C ILE A 155 9.03 7.82 -8.14
N TYR A 156 8.66 9.07 -7.81
CA TYR A 156 7.75 9.86 -8.62
C TYR A 156 8.30 10.09 -10.02
N TYR A 157 9.50 10.67 -10.12
CA TYR A 157 10.12 10.96 -11.42
C TYR A 157 10.63 9.72 -12.16
N ASP A 158 10.98 8.65 -11.44
CA ASP A 158 11.41 7.39 -12.07
C ASP A 158 10.24 6.66 -12.77
N TYR A 159 9.02 6.71 -12.21
CA TYR A 159 7.91 5.91 -12.72
C TYR A 159 6.54 6.56 -12.65
N TRP A 160 6.16 7.17 -11.51
CA TRP A 160 4.76 7.55 -11.26
C TRP A 160 4.30 8.80 -12.01
N TYR A 161 5.19 9.71 -12.40
CA TYR A 161 4.84 10.97 -13.08
C TYR A 161 4.05 10.77 -14.38
N LYS A 162 4.16 9.60 -15.02
CA LYS A 162 3.43 9.29 -16.27
C LYS A 162 1.93 9.02 -16.06
N TYR A 163 1.50 8.85 -14.81
CA TYR A 163 0.11 8.60 -14.43
C TYR A 163 -0.51 9.74 -13.63
N HIS A 164 0.23 10.83 -13.40
CA HIS A 164 -0.21 12.04 -12.71
C HIS A 164 -0.52 13.14 -13.73
#